data_AF-A0A973XDC1-F1
#
_entry.id   AF-A0A973XDC1-F1
#
_cell.length_a   1.000
_cell.length_b   1.000
_cell.length_c   1.000
_cell.angle_alpha   90.00
_cell.angle_beta   90.00
_cell.angle_gamma   90.00
#
_symmetry.space_group_name_H-M   'P 1'
#
loop_
_entity.id
_entity.type
_entity.pdbx_description
1 polymer ?
#
loop_
_entity_poly.entity_id
_entity_poly.type
_entity_poly.pdbx_seq_one_letter_code
_entity_poly.pdbx_strand_id
1 'polypeptide(L)'
;MLQARGEGVRIVELQGALFFGSIRTLAYDIEKLLTEQQGLERLVIDFRRVPWIDSSGAQAMSRVVKLATKHPVKLSLSGVSPPVLKMLQTNGCFGPQGPEVTQDIDHALLDWDDQTIRSGKHSPTPLEDWLSAELGSAELVRCLLGHLEEIQLTPGDVLFSQGEAADTLYLVQKGRLSAWLEINQTRYKVRSIQAGGTVGEMGLYRGADRSATVGADEPATVLALTKQALRSIELQEPILAMELHKLFVRLLARRLDHANAQARALAS
;
A
#
# COMPACT_ATOMS: atom_id res chain seq x y z
N MET A 1 14.77 5.33 4.60
CA MET A 1 14.18 5.74 5.90
C MET A 1 13.46 4.51 6.45
N LEU A 2 13.66 4.16 7.72
CA LEU A 2 12.97 3.04 8.37
C LEU A 2 11.57 3.50 8.77
N GLN A 3 10.53 2.87 8.24
CA GLN A 3 9.15 3.10 8.67
C GLN A 3 8.57 1.80 9.23
N ALA A 4 8.03 1.88 10.44
CA ALA A 4 7.34 0.77 11.09
C ALA A 4 5.86 0.78 10.67
N ARG A 5 5.36 -0.36 10.17
CA ARG A 5 3.93 -0.65 10.08
C ARG A 5 3.67 -1.91 10.90
N GLY A 6 2.97 -1.79 12.02
CA GLY A 6 2.54 -2.92 12.87
C GLY A 6 3.61 -3.55 13.78
N GLU A 7 3.14 -4.41 14.68
CA GLU A 7 3.95 -5.32 15.50
C GLU A 7 4.44 -6.47 14.59
N GLY A 8 5.75 -6.54 14.32
CA GLY A 8 6.38 -7.66 13.61
C GLY A 8 6.75 -7.45 12.14
N VAL A 9 6.38 -6.32 11.51
CA VAL A 9 6.82 -5.96 10.15
C VAL A 9 7.67 -4.71 10.13
N ARG A 10 8.72 -4.71 9.32
CA ARG A 10 9.55 -3.52 9.06
C ARG A 10 9.71 -3.27 7.57
N ILE A 11 9.54 -2.02 7.16
CA ILE A 11 9.70 -1.58 5.78
C ILE A 11 10.90 -0.63 5.72
N VAL A 12 11.81 -0.91 4.80
CA VAL A 12 13.03 -0.15 4.56
C VAL A 12 12.95 0.43 3.16
N GLU A 13 12.67 1.74 3.07
CA GLU A 13 12.66 2.43 1.79
C GLU A 13 14.08 2.89 1.43
N LEU A 14 14.60 2.37 0.32
CA LEU A 14 15.87 2.79 -0.25
C LEU A 14 15.66 3.98 -1.17
N GLN A 15 16.60 4.93 -1.13
CA GLN A 15 16.51 6.14 -1.93
C GLN A 15 17.85 6.46 -2.57
N GLY A 16 17.81 6.80 -3.86
CA GLY A 16 18.98 7.19 -4.64
C GLY A 16 19.80 6.02 -5.14
N ALA A 17 20.91 6.34 -5.81
CA ALA A 17 21.86 5.34 -6.26
C ALA A 17 22.50 4.61 -5.07
N LEU A 18 22.59 3.29 -5.15
CA LEU A 18 23.21 2.46 -4.13
C LEU A 18 24.67 2.20 -4.50
N PHE A 19 25.57 2.84 -3.76
CA PHE A 19 27.02 2.74 -3.90
C PHE A 19 27.66 2.51 -2.52
N PHE A 20 28.98 2.28 -2.51
CA PHE A 20 29.76 1.81 -1.36
C PHE A 20 29.49 2.52 -0.02
N GLY A 21 29.17 3.83 -0.04
CA GLY A 21 28.92 4.63 1.16
C GLY A 21 27.50 4.48 1.73
N SER A 22 26.47 4.57 0.88
CA SER A 22 25.07 4.53 1.31
C SER A 22 24.62 3.13 1.76
N ILE A 23 25.21 2.08 1.20
CA ILE A 23 24.85 0.70 1.50
C ILE A 23 25.42 0.21 2.85
N ARG A 24 26.52 0.78 3.35
CA ARG A 24 27.14 0.34 4.62
C ARG A 24 26.31 0.74 5.83
N THR A 25 25.81 1.97 5.84
CA THR A 25 24.91 2.46 6.89
C THR A 25 23.62 1.66 6.87
N LEU A 26 23.04 1.45 5.68
CA LEU A 26 21.84 0.64 5.51
C LEU A 26 22.05 -0.80 6.01
N ALA A 27 23.16 -1.44 5.62
CA ALA A 27 23.47 -2.78 6.07
C ALA A 27 23.52 -2.80 7.59
N TYR A 28 24.33 -1.93 8.20
CA TYR A 28 24.45 -1.82 9.66
C TYR A 28 23.10 -1.61 10.37
N ASP A 29 22.25 -0.72 9.85
CA ASP A 29 20.92 -0.46 10.41
C ASP A 29 20.02 -1.70 10.34
N ILE A 30 20.09 -2.47 9.25
CA ILE A 30 19.35 -3.73 9.11
C ILE A 30 19.94 -4.82 10.02
N GLU A 31 21.27 -4.92 10.12
CA GLU A 31 21.92 -5.88 11.04
C GLU A 31 21.49 -5.62 12.48
N LYS A 32 21.51 -4.35 12.89
CA LYS A 32 21.05 -3.90 14.21
C LYS A 32 19.58 -4.23 14.44
N LEU A 33 18.73 -3.99 13.45
CA LEU A 33 17.30 -4.30 13.52
C LEU A 33 17.03 -5.80 13.64
N LEU A 34 17.78 -6.65 12.93
CA LEU A 34 17.65 -8.12 12.99
C LEU A 34 18.12 -8.71 14.32
N THR A 35 19.08 -8.05 14.99
CA THR A 35 19.71 -8.54 16.21
C THR A 35 19.07 -8.00 17.49
N GLU A 36 18.66 -6.73 17.51
CA GLU A 36 18.14 -6.08 18.71
C GLU A 36 16.62 -6.16 18.84
N GLN A 37 15.89 -6.35 17.74
CA GLN A 37 14.43 -6.33 17.75
C GLN A 37 13.82 -7.72 17.93
N GLN A 38 13.23 -7.98 19.09
CA GLN A 38 12.44 -9.19 19.32
C GLN A 38 11.07 -9.08 18.62
N GLY A 39 10.62 -10.19 18.01
CA GLY A 39 9.31 -10.30 17.38
C GLY A 39 9.22 -9.79 15.94
N LEU A 40 10.35 -9.48 15.28
CA LEU A 40 10.35 -9.24 13.85
C LEU A 40 10.09 -10.55 13.10
N GLU A 41 9.04 -10.58 12.29
CA GLU A 41 8.66 -11.75 11.49
C GLU A 41 8.78 -11.45 9.98
N ARG A 42 8.71 -10.18 9.56
CA ARG A 42 8.86 -9.77 8.15
C ARG A 42 9.66 -8.49 7.96
N LEU A 43 10.53 -8.49 6.94
CA LEU A 43 11.31 -7.34 6.50
C LEU A 43 11.09 -7.11 5.00
N VAL A 44 10.63 -5.92 4.62
CA VAL A 44 10.46 -5.51 3.21
C VAL A 44 11.46 -4.42 2.88
N ILE A 45 12.22 -4.59 1.80
CA ILE A 45 13.18 -3.59 1.31
C ILE A 45 12.67 -3.06 -0.04
N ASP A 46 12.29 -1.80 -0.10
CA ASP A 46 11.71 -1.18 -1.30
C ASP A 46 12.79 -0.50 -2.15
N PHE A 47 12.93 -1.00 -3.39
CA PHE A 47 13.89 -0.53 -4.40
C PHE A 47 13.28 0.46 -5.39
N ARG A 48 12.02 0.85 -5.22
CA ARG A 48 11.29 1.68 -6.20
C ARG A 48 11.96 3.02 -6.52
N ARG A 49 12.76 3.55 -5.57
CA ARG A 49 13.52 4.80 -5.72
C ARG A 49 15.02 4.56 -5.93
N VAL A 50 15.41 3.35 -6.35
CA VAL A 50 16.78 2.94 -6.66
C VAL A 50 16.93 2.77 -8.17
N PRO A 51 17.52 3.74 -8.88
CA PRO A 51 17.66 3.66 -10.33
C PRO A 51 18.69 2.62 -10.77
N TRP A 52 19.77 2.44 -10.00
CA TRP A 52 20.82 1.47 -10.26
C TRP A 52 21.57 1.09 -8.98
N ILE A 53 22.26 -0.05 -9.03
CA ILE A 53 23.14 -0.58 -7.97
C ILE A 53 24.45 -1.05 -8.61
N ASP A 54 25.60 -0.71 -8.02
CA ASP A 54 26.90 -1.27 -8.45
C ASP A 54 27.17 -2.64 -7.82
N SER A 55 28.28 -3.28 -8.22
CA SER A 55 28.73 -4.55 -7.65
C SER A 55 28.94 -4.47 -6.14
N SER A 56 29.36 -3.32 -5.61
CA SER A 56 29.61 -3.15 -4.17
C SER A 56 28.32 -3.07 -3.36
N GLY A 57 27.33 -2.34 -3.85
CA GLY A 57 25.99 -2.28 -3.29
C GLY A 57 25.34 -3.66 -3.32
N ALA A 58 25.46 -4.38 -4.44
CA ALA A 58 24.91 -5.72 -4.57
C ALA A 58 25.60 -6.74 -3.64
N GLN A 59 26.92 -6.63 -3.43
CA GLN A 59 27.64 -7.46 -2.45
C GLN A 59 27.20 -7.18 -1.01
N ALA A 60 27.02 -5.91 -0.65
CA ALA A 60 26.50 -5.55 0.67
C ALA A 60 25.06 -6.05 0.87
N MET A 61 24.20 -5.96 -0.16
CA MET A 61 22.88 -6.59 -0.12
C MET A 61 22.94 -8.10 0.05
N SER A 62 23.88 -8.80 -0.61
CA SER A 62 24.07 -10.24 -0.41
C SER A 62 24.42 -10.57 1.06
N ARG A 63 25.19 -9.72 1.74
CA ARG A 63 25.47 -9.88 3.18
C ARG A 63 24.21 -9.69 4.03
N VAL A 64 23.42 -8.66 3.74
CA VAL A 64 22.14 -8.42 4.42
C VAL A 64 21.20 -9.61 4.25
N VAL A 65 21.06 -10.13 3.02
CA VAL A 65 20.26 -11.34 2.74
C VAL A 65 20.77 -12.52 3.57
N LYS A 66 22.08 -12.81 3.50
CA LYS A 66 22.68 -13.93 4.25
C LYS A 66 22.51 -13.79 5.75
N LEU A 67 22.51 -12.57 6.28
CA LEU A 67 22.23 -12.34 7.68
C LEU A 67 20.75 -12.60 7.98
N ALA A 68 19.84 -12.00 7.23
CA ALA A 68 18.40 -12.18 7.40
C ALA A 68 17.98 -13.66 7.37
N THR A 69 18.59 -14.48 6.50
CA THR A 69 18.32 -15.93 6.44
C THR A 69 18.68 -16.70 7.71
N LYS A 70 19.50 -16.14 8.61
CA LYS A 70 19.83 -16.76 9.89
C LYS A 70 18.79 -16.46 10.98
N HIS A 71 17.87 -15.53 10.73
CA HIS A 71 16.81 -15.13 11.64
C HIS A 71 15.46 -15.66 11.12
N PRO A 72 14.47 -15.87 12.00
CA PRO A 72 13.13 -16.33 11.61
C PRO A 72 12.30 -15.17 10.99
N VAL A 73 12.85 -14.51 9.97
CA VAL A 73 12.27 -13.34 9.30
C VAL A 73 12.10 -13.67 7.83
N LYS A 74 10.89 -13.48 7.28
CA LYS A 74 10.68 -13.53 5.82
C LYS A 74 11.14 -12.21 5.20
N LEU A 75 12.09 -12.28 4.27
CA LEU A 75 12.64 -11.11 3.57
C LEU A 75 12.02 -10.97 2.17
N SER A 76 11.58 -9.77 1.83
CA SER A 76 11.05 -9.45 0.50
C SER A 76 11.72 -8.19 -0.07
N LEU A 77 12.01 -8.20 -1.37
CA LEU A 77 12.44 -7.03 -2.12
C LEU A 77 11.27 -6.56 -2.99
N SER A 78 10.84 -5.30 -2.83
CA SER A 78 9.74 -4.73 -3.60
C SER A 78 10.23 -3.69 -4.61
N GLY A 79 9.53 -3.54 -5.73
CA GLY A 79 9.80 -2.47 -6.69
C GLY A 79 11.19 -2.55 -7.34
N VAL A 80 11.74 -3.76 -7.50
CA VAL A 80 13.07 -3.97 -8.08
C VAL A 80 13.02 -3.85 -9.61
N SER A 81 13.77 -2.92 -10.18
CA SER A 81 13.87 -2.78 -11.65
C SER A 81 14.68 -3.93 -12.28
N PRO A 82 14.46 -4.29 -13.56
CA PRO A 82 15.20 -5.38 -14.22
C PRO A 82 16.73 -5.24 -14.18
N PRO A 83 17.32 -4.04 -14.38
CA PRO A 83 18.78 -3.85 -14.26
C PRO A 83 19.31 -4.13 -12.85
N VAL A 84 18.60 -3.66 -11.83
CA VAL A 84 18.94 -3.89 -10.42
C VAL A 84 18.80 -5.37 -10.07
N LEU A 85 17.73 -6.01 -10.51
CA LEU A 85 17.49 -7.44 -10.29
C LEU A 85 18.65 -8.29 -10.84
N LYS A 86 19.09 -8.01 -12.07
CA LYS A 86 20.21 -8.71 -12.71
C LYS A 86 21.50 -8.57 -11.90
N MET A 87 21.78 -7.38 -11.37
CA MET A 87 22.96 -7.13 -10.54
C MET A 87 22.89 -7.90 -9.22
N LEU A 88 21.72 -7.92 -8.56
CA LEU A 88 21.50 -8.68 -7.33
C LEU A 88 21.65 -10.19 -7.56
N GLN A 89 21.14 -10.70 -8.68
CA GLN A 89 21.31 -12.11 -9.11
C GLN A 89 22.77 -12.48 -9.32
N THR A 90 23.49 -11.66 -10.07
CA THR A 90 24.91 -11.90 -10.39
C THR A 90 25.79 -11.89 -9.14
N ASN A 91 25.39 -11.16 -8.08
CA ASN A 91 26.12 -11.06 -6.82
C ASN A 91 25.58 -11.98 -5.70
N GLY A 92 24.77 -12.98 -6.05
CA GLY A 92 24.35 -14.03 -5.11
C GLY A 92 23.43 -13.52 -3.99
N CYS A 93 22.53 -12.59 -4.31
CA CYS A 93 21.45 -12.18 -3.40
C CYS A 93 20.27 -13.16 -3.40
N PHE A 94 20.21 -14.11 -4.34
CA PHE A 94 19.12 -15.08 -4.45
C PHE A 94 19.63 -16.50 -4.25
N GLY A 95 18.82 -17.33 -3.60
CA GLY A 95 19.08 -18.73 -3.28
C GLY A 95 17.81 -19.40 -2.73
N PRO A 96 17.89 -20.66 -2.25
CA PRO A 96 16.71 -21.41 -1.80
C PRO A 96 15.95 -20.75 -0.63
N GLN A 97 16.65 -19.98 0.20
CA GLN A 97 16.09 -19.15 1.27
C GLN A 97 16.28 -17.65 1.00
N GLY A 98 16.54 -17.29 -0.26
CA GLY A 98 16.70 -15.90 -0.66
C GLY A 98 15.41 -15.09 -0.55
N PRO A 99 15.49 -13.78 -0.77
CA PRO A 99 14.33 -12.93 -0.65
C PRO A 99 13.36 -13.14 -1.80
N GLU A 100 12.08 -12.99 -1.50
CA GLU A 100 11.03 -12.97 -2.52
C GLU A 100 11.02 -11.62 -3.24
N VAL A 101 10.94 -11.62 -4.57
CA VAL A 101 10.82 -10.39 -5.36
C VAL A 101 9.35 -10.15 -5.64
N THR A 102 8.88 -8.96 -5.28
CA THR A 102 7.49 -8.54 -5.43
C THR A 102 7.40 -7.24 -6.19
N GLN A 103 6.24 -6.99 -6.79
CA GLN A 103 6.02 -5.81 -7.61
C GLN A 103 6.08 -4.52 -6.77
N ASP A 104 5.48 -4.54 -5.59
CA ASP A 104 5.42 -3.42 -4.66
C ASP A 104 5.32 -3.93 -3.21
N ILE A 105 5.36 -2.98 -2.27
CA ILE A 105 5.29 -3.26 -0.84
C ILE A 105 3.97 -3.97 -0.49
N ASP A 106 2.86 -3.60 -1.14
CA ASP A 106 1.56 -4.20 -0.86
C ASP A 106 1.58 -5.69 -1.19
N HIS A 107 2.17 -6.08 -2.34
CA HIS A 107 2.39 -7.48 -2.69
C HIS A 107 3.34 -8.21 -1.73
N ALA A 108 4.38 -7.52 -1.25
CA ALA A 108 5.30 -8.05 -0.25
C ALA A 108 4.62 -8.36 1.11
N LEU A 109 3.45 -7.80 1.36
CA LEU A 109 2.70 -7.96 2.60
C LEU A 109 1.46 -8.86 2.44
N LEU A 110 1.06 -9.25 1.23
CA LEU A 110 -0.14 -10.08 0.99
C LEU A 110 -0.17 -11.35 1.87
N ASP A 111 0.87 -12.18 1.79
CA ASP A 111 0.98 -13.40 2.60
C ASP A 111 1.01 -13.12 4.09
N TRP A 112 1.60 -11.99 4.48
CA TRP A 112 1.70 -11.60 5.88
C TRP A 112 0.32 -11.25 6.40
N ASP A 113 -0.39 -10.34 5.74
CA ASP A 113 -1.72 -9.93 6.14
C ASP A 113 -2.64 -11.16 6.23
N ASP A 114 -2.63 -12.05 5.24
CA ASP A 114 -3.39 -13.31 5.27
C ASP A 114 -3.03 -14.24 6.43
N GLN A 115 -1.73 -14.41 6.74
CA GLN A 115 -1.27 -15.26 7.84
C GLN A 115 -1.57 -14.63 9.21
N THR A 116 -1.46 -13.31 9.32
CA THR A 116 -1.74 -12.60 10.57
C THR A 116 -3.24 -12.53 10.87
N ILE A 117 -4.07 -12.42 9.82
CA ILE A 117 -5.53 -12.57 9.89
C ILE A 117 -5.92 -14.00 10.30
N ARG A 118 -5.30 -15.03 9.71
CA ARG A 118 -5.59 -16.45 10.04
C ARG A 118 -5.10 -16.87 11.42
N SER A 119 -3.99 -16.32 11.89
CA SER A 119 -3.41 -16.64 13.21
C SER A 119 -3.99 -15.83 14.37
N GLY A 120 -4.88 -14.86 14.09
CA GLY A 120 -5.49 -14.00 15.11
C GLY A 120 -4.51 -13.05 15.82
N LYS A 121 -3.25 -13.00 15.38
CA LYS A 121 -2.20 -12.10 15.92
C LYS A 121 -2.35 -10.66 15.43
N HIS A 122 -3.07 -10.43 14.33
CA HIS A 122 -3.50 -9.12 13.87
C HIS A 122 -4.93 -9.27 13.38
N SER A 123 -5.89 -8.74 14.16
CA SER A 123 -7.12 -8.29 13.53
C SER A 123 -6.72 -7.21 12.51
N PRO A 124 -7.28 -7.19 11.28
CA PRO A 124 -7.15 -6.00 10.44
C PRO A 124 -7.56 -4.83 11.32
N THR A 125 -6.72 -3.79 11.42
CA THR A 125 -7.04 -2.59 12.19
C THR A 125 -8.47 -2.23 11.84
N PRO A 126 -9.44 -2.36 12.78
CA PRO A 126 -10.83 -2.04 12.51
C PRO A 126 -10.86 -0.70 11.79
N LEU A 127 -11.71 -0.56 10.76
CA LEU A 127 -11.77 0.68 9.99
C LEU A 127 -11.88 1.91 10.91
N GLU A 128 -12.56 1.75 12.05
CA GLU A 128 -12.67 2.73 13.13
C GLU A 128 -11.31 3.15 13.72
N ASP A 129 -10.39 2.21 13.94
CA ASP A 129 -9.05 2.47 14.47
C ASP A 129 -8.17 3.20 13.42
N TRP A 130 -8.28 2.81 12.15
CA TRP A 130 -7.59 3.53 11.07
C TRP A 130 -8.14 4.95 10.89
N LEU A 131 -9.47 5.11 10.88
CA LEU A 131 -10.13 6.41 10.84
C LEU A 131 -9.78 7.25 12.08
N SER A 132 -9.67 6.63 13.25
CA SER A 132 -9.28 7.32 14.48
C SER A 132 -7.86 7.86 14.40
N ALA A 133 -6.93 7.09 13.82
CA ALA A 133 -5.56 7.53 13.61
C ALA A 133 -5.46 8.68 12.58
N GLU A 134 -6.28 8.66 11.53
CA GLU A 134 -6.25 9.67 10.47
C GLU A 134 -7.04 10.95 10.83
N LEU A 135 -8.18 10.83 11.52
CA LEU A 135 -9.04 11.96 11.94
C LEU A 135 -8.68 12.49 13.34
N GLY A 136 -7.91 11.74 14.13
CA GLY A 136 -7.42 12.15 15.45
C GLY A 136 -8.49 12.22 16.56
N SER A 137 -9.71 11.75 16.31
CA SER A 137 -10.81 11.78 17.29
C SER A 137 -11.83 10.67 17.07
N ALA A 138 -12.05 9.85 18.10
CA ALA A 138 -13.07 8.80 18.09
C ALA A 138 -14.51 9.35 17.98
N GLU A 139 -14.75 10.60 18.39
CA GLU A 139 -16.05 11.26 18.22
C GLU A 139 -16.32 11.58 16.75
N LEU A 140 -15.30 12.11 16.04
CA LEU A 140 -15.39 12.38 14.61
C LEU A 140 -15.60 11.09 13.80
N VAL A 141 -14.93 10.00 14.19
CA VAL A 141 -15.14 8.68 13.57
C VAL A 141 -16.60 8.23 13.72
N ARG A 142 -17.14 8.28 14.95
CA ARG A 142 -18.52 7.84 15.22
C ARG A 142 -19.54 8.67 14.45
N CYS A 143 -19.31 9.98 14.36
CA CYS A 143 -20.12 10.89 13.56
C CYS A 143 -20.06 10.51 12.07
N LEU A 144 -18.86 10.29 11.52
CA LEU A 144 -18.66 9.87 10.13
C LEU A 144 -19.40 8.56 9.82
N LEU A 145 -19.26 7.54 10.68
CA LEU A 145 -19.93 6.24 10.47
C LEU A 145 -21.45 6.37 10.36
N GLY A 146 -22.06 7.36 11.03
CA GLY A 146 -23.50 7.64 10.92
C GLY A 146 -23.93 8.17 9.55
N HIS A 147 -22.99 8.58 8.70
CA HIS A 147 -23.23 9.04 7.34
C HIS A 147 -22.83 8.02 6.26
N LEU A 148 -22.38 6.83 6.68
CA LEU A 148 -21.90 5.79 5.76
C LEU A 148 -22.91 4.66 5.65
N GLU A 149 -23.05 4.12 4.43
CA GLU A 149 -23.87 2.95 4.16
C GLU A 149 -22.98 1.75 3.84
N GLU A 150 -23.19 0.62 4.53
CA GLU A 150 -22.44 -0.60 4.27
C GLU A 150 -22.96 -1.32 3.01
N ILE A 151 -22.03 -1.73 2.14
CA ILE A 151 -22.30 -2.56 0.97
C ILE A 151 -21.41 -3.79 1.02
N GLN A 152 -22.03 -4.96 0.86
CA GLN A 152 -21.34 -6.24 0.78
C GLN A 152 -21.20 -6.66 -0.69
N LEU A 153 -20.02 -7.14 -1.05
CA LEU A 153 -19.65 -7.57 -2.39
C LEU A 153 -19.11 -8.99 -2.35
N THR A 154 -19.46 -9.76 -3.38
CA THR A 154 -18.94 -11.09 -3.66
C THR A 154 -17.92 -11.04 -4.81
N PRO A 155 -17.02 -12.03 -4.93
CA PRO A 155 -16.04 -12.05 -6.02
C PRO A 155 -16.73 -11.97 -7.40
N GLY A 156 -16.28 -11.03 -8.22
CA GLY A 156 -16.85 -10.76 -9.55
C GLY A 156 -17.87 -9.62 -9.57
N ASP A 157 -18.39 -9.17 -8.41
CA ASP A 157 -19.28 -8.01 -8.37
C ASP A 157 -18.56 -6.74 -8.83
N VAL A 158 -19.26 -5.95 -9.65
CA VAL A 158 -18.81 -4.62 -10.08
C VAL A 158 -19.43 -3.59 -9.16
N LEU A 159 -18.60 -2.84 -8.45
CA LEU A 159 -19.04 -1.77 -7.56
C LEU A 159 -19.51 -0.54 -8.35
N PHE A 160 -18.79 -0.20 -9.42
CA PHE A 160 -19.21 0.79 -10.43
C PHE A 160 -18.39 0.62 -11.70
N SER A 161 -18.93 1.10 -12.82
CA SER A 161 -18.29 1.02 -14.13
C SER A 161 -17.70 2.35 -14.58
N GLN A 162 -16.63 2.29 -15.39
CA GLN A 162 -16.09 3.46 -16.07
C GLN A 162 -17.16 4.17 -16.90
N GLY A 163 -17.19 5.49 -16.84
CA GLY A 163 -18.17 6.33 -17.56
C GLY A 163 -19.51 6.48 -16.86
N GLU A 164 -19.78 5.77 -15.75
CA GLU A 164 -20.97 6.04 -14.94
C GLU A 164 -20.85 7.38 -14.21
N ALA A 165 -21.99 7.99 -13.88
CA ALA A 165 -22.00 9.19 -13.04
C ALA A 165 -21.40 8.88 -11.66
N ALA A 166 -20.58 9.81 -11.13
CA ALA A 166 -19.94 9.64 -9.84
C ALA A 166 -20.56 10.57 -8.79
N ASP A 167 -21.41 10.01 -7.94
CA ASP A 167 -22.04 10.71 -6.81
C ASP A 167 -21.67 10.10 -5.45
N THR A 168 -20.86 9.06 -5.43
CA THR A 168 -20.57 8.28 -4.21
C THR A 168 -19.10 7.89 -4.20
N LEU A 169 -18.42 8.05 -3.07
CA LEU A 169 -17.10 7.49 -2.82
C LEU A 169 -17.22 6.33 -1.83
N TYR A 170 -16.20 5.46 -1.80
CA TYR A 170 -16.24 4.26 -0.97
C TYR A 170 -14.94 4.10 -0.20
N LEU A 171 -15.06 3.70 1.07
CA LEU A 171 -13.96 3.22 1.90
C LEU A 171 -14.01 1.70 1.94
N VAL A 172 -12.89 1.03 1.67
CA VAL A 172 -12.81 -0.43 1.77
C VAL A 172 -12.61 -0.79 3.23
N GLN A 173 -13.61 -1.43 3.85
CA GLN A 173 -13.53 -1.90 5.23
C GLN A 173 -12.83 -3.27 5.29
N LYS A 174 -13.15 -4.16 4.34
CA LYS A 174 -12.60 -5.51 4.25
C LYS A 174 -12.55 -5.98 2.80
N GLY A 175 -11.63 -6.89 2.51
CA GLY A 175 -11.50 -7.54 1.21
C GLY A 175 -10.60 -6.80 0.24
N ARG A 176 -10.67 -7.18 -1.03
CA ARG A 176 -9.81 -6.67 -2.10
C ARG A 176 -10.62 -6.34 -3.34
N LEU A 177 -10.40 -5.13 -3.85
CA LEU A 177 -10.97 -4.63 -5.09
C LEU A 177 -9.86 -4.37 -6.12
N SER A 178 -10.23 -4.40 -7.39
CA SER A 178 -9.38 -3.98 -8.49
C SER A 178 -10.05 -2.88 -9.31
N ALA A 179 -9.26 -1.85 -9.64
CA ALA A 179 -9.63 -0.81 -10.59
C ALA A 179 -9.05 -1.15 -11.97
N TRP A 180 -9.90 -1.03 -12.98
CA TRP A 180 -9.59 -1.36 -14.37
C TRP A 180 -9.97 -0.22 -15.28
N LEU A 181 -9.03 0.17 -16.15
CA LEU A 181 -9.26 1.16 -17.18
C LEU A 181 -9.46 0.45 -18.51
N GLU A 182 -10.53 0.79 -19.22
CA GLU A 182 -10.77 0.28 -20.56
C GLU A 182 -10.38 1.34 -21.60
N ILE A 183 -9.42 0.99 -22.47
CA ILE A 183 -8.95 1.82 -23.58
C ILE A 183 -8.99 0.97 -24.84
N ASN A 184 -9.68 1.44 -25.88
CA ASN A 184 -9.78 0.74 -27.17
C ASN A 184 -10.17 -0.75 -26.99
N GLN A 185 -11.19 -1.03 -26.18
CA GLN A 185 -11.69 -2.38 -25.86
C GLN A 185 -10.69 -3.30 -25.16
N THR A 186 -9.54 -2.77 -24.72
CA THR A 186 -8.55 -3.51 -23.93
C THR A 186 -8.63 -3.05 -22.49
N ARG A 187 -8.72 -4.02 -21.57
CA ARG A 187 -8.85 -3.79 -20.13
C ARG A 187 -7.48 -3.83 -19.47
N TYR A 188 -7.09 -2.75 -18.81
CA TYR A 188 -5.83 -2.62 -18.09
C TYR A 188 -6.10 -2.51 -16.59
N LYS A 189 -5.52 -3.40 -15.78
CA LYS A 189 -5.56 -3.25 -14.32
C LYS A 189 -4.69 -2.07 -13.94
N VAL A 190 -5.29 -1.02 -13.41
CA VAL A 190 -4.56 0.20 -13.03
C VAL A 190 -4.21 0.21 -11.55
N ARG A 191 -4.95 -0.53 -10.71
CA ARG A 191 -4.71 -0.54 -9.27
C ARG A 191 -5.40 -1.71 -8.56
N SER A 192 -4.76 -2.24 -7.52
CA SER A 192 -5.39 -3.06 -6.47
C SER A 192 -5.68 -2.18 -5.24
N ILE A 193 -6.83 -2.38 -4.60
CA ILE A 193 -7.26 -1.64 -3.42
C ILE A 193 -7.64 -2.63 -2.32
N GLN A 194 -7.09 -2.45 -1.13
CA GLN A 194 -7.35 -3.28 0.05
C GLN A 194 -8.06 -2.47 1.15
N ALA A 195 -8.35 -3.11 2.28
CA ALA A 195 -8.87 -2.47 3.47
C ALA A 195 -8.09 -1.20 3.87
N GLY A 196 -8.79 -0.14 4.28
CA GLY A 196 -8.24 1.20 4.51
C GLY A 196 -7.99 2.01 3.23
N GLY A 197 -8.19 1.41 2.05
CA GLY A 197 -8.17 2.11 0.77
C GLY A 197 -9.48 2.86 0.49
N THR A 198 -9.42 3.82 -0.43
CA THR A 198 -10.62 4.52 -0.93
C THR A 198 -10.71 4.48 -2.45
N VAL A 199 -11.93 4.45 -2.97
CA VAL A 199 -12.23 4.49 -4.41
C VAL A 199 -13.39 5.44 -4.70
N GLY A 200 -13.46 5.93 -5.94
CA GLY A 200 -14.56 6.79 -6.40
C GLY A 200 -14.45 8.25 -5.96
N GLU A 201 -13.47 8.60 -5.11
CA GLU A 201 -13.27 9.96 -4.61
C GLU A 201 -12.98 10.97 -5.74
N MET A 202 -12.24 10.54 -6.78
CA MET A 202 -11.91 11.40 -7.91
C MET A 202 -13.15 11.87 -8.67
N GLY A 203 -14.08 10.96 -8.96
CA GLY A 203 -15.30 11.31 -9.70
C GLY A 203 -16.17 12.26 -8.88
N LEU A 204 -16.34 11.95 -7.58
CA LEU A 204 -17.11 12.79 -6.66
C LEU A 204 -16.53 14.21 -6.53
N TYR A 205 -15.22 14.36 -6.29
CA TYR A 205 -14.59 15.68 -6.10
C TYR A 205 -14.41 16.47 -7.40
N ARG A 206 -14.22 15.80 -8.54
CA ARG A 206 -14.11 16.48 -9.84
C ARG A 206 -15.48 16.83 -10.43
N GLY A 207 -16.56 16.23 -9.92
CA GLY A 207 -17.87 16.29 -10.58
C GLY A 207 -17.82 15.69 -11.99
N ALA A 208 -17.07 14.59 -12.14
CA ALA A 208 -16.85 13.92 -13.43
C ALA A 208 -17.23 12.45 -13.32
N ASP A 209 -17.47 11.80 -14.46
CA ASP A 209 -17.80 10.39 -14.52
C ASP A 209 -16.67 9.50 -13.96
N ARG A 210 -17.01 8.26 -13.62
CA ARG A 210 -16.07 7.25 -13.12
C ARG A 210 -14.91 7.08 -14.10
N SER A 211 -13.69 7.29 -13.62
CA SER A 211 -12.48 7.19 -14.44
C SER A 211 -12.05 5.75 -14.74
N ALA A 212 -12.60 4.76 -14.03
CA ALA A 212 -12.26 3.34 -14.13
C ALA A 212 -13.40 2.49 -13.59
N THR A 213 -13.47 1.23 -14.01
CA THR A 213 -14.37 0.22 -13.45
C THR A 213 -13.72 -0.38 -12.20
N VAL A 214 -14.46 -0.46 -11.10
CA VAL A 214 -14.00 -1.10 -9.86
C VAL A 214 -14.86 -2.30 -9.55
N GLY A 215 -14.23 -3.43 -9.23
CA GLY A 215 -14.93 -4.66 -8.85
C GLY A 215 -14.18 -5.45 -7.78
N ALA A 216 -14.87 -6.38 -7.16
CA ALA A 216 -14.36 -7.22 -6.09
C ALA A 216 -13.60 -8.43 -6.64
N ASP A 217 -12.35 -8.60 -6.20
CA ASP A 217 -11.55 -9.80 -6.49
C ASP A 217 -11.86 -10.92 -5.47
N GLU A 218 -12.31 -10.54 -4.28
CA GLU A 218 -12.58 -11.37 -3.11
C GLU A 218 -13.82 -10.84 -2.36
N PRO A 219 -14.43 -11.61 -1.44
CA PRO A 219 -15.51 -11.08 -0.60
C PRO A 219 -15.07 -9.78 0.10
N ALA A 220 -15.84 -8.72 -0.09
CA ALA A 220 -15.46 -7.38 0.36
C ALA A 220 -16.63 -6.65 1.01
N THR A 221 -16.30 -5.78 1.96
CA THR A 221 -17.25 -4.84 2.58
C THR A 221 -16.72 -3.44 2.33
N VAL A 222 -17.57 -2.59 1.77
CA VAL A 222 -17.26 -1.18 1.52
C VAL A 222 -18.28 -0.29 2.20
N LEU A 223 -17.81 0.87 2.67
CA LEU A 223 -18.66 1.91 3.23
C LEU A 223 -18.82 3.03 2.21
N ALA A 224 -20.06 3.27 1.79
CA ALA A 224 -20.43 4.28 0.82
C ALA A 224 -20.70 5.63 1.50
N LEU A 225 -20.05 6.68 0.98
CA LEU A 225 -20.35 8.07 1.31
C LEU A 225 -20.88 8.77 0.07
N THR A 226 -22.17 9.08 0.06
CA THR A 226 -22.80 9.79 -1.04
C THR A 226 -22.44 11.27 -1.01
N LYS A 227 -22.54 11.94 -2.15
CA LYS A 227 -22.34 13.39 -2.30
C LYS A 227 -23.33 14.18 -1.43
N GLN A 228 -24.55 13.66 -1.27
CA GLN A 228 -25.55 14.24 -0.37
C GLN A 228 -25.13 14.11 1.09
N ALA A 229 -24.62 12.94 1.51
CA ALA A 229 -24.11 12.73 2.86
C ALA A 229 -22.90 13.64 3.14
N LEU A 230 -21.95 13.72 2.21
CA LEU A 230 -20.81 14.64 2.32
C LEU A 230 -21.28 16.09 2.46
N ARG A 231 -22.26 16.53 1.65
CA ARG A 231 -22.81 17.88 1.76
C ARG A 231 -23.51 18.12 3.10
N SER A 232 -24.15 17.10 3.67
CA SER A 232 -24.74 17.19 5.02
C SER A 232 -23.65 17.38 6.07
N ILE A 233 -22.56 16.61 5.99
CA ILE A 233 -21.38 16.76 6.87
C ILE A 233 -20.79 18.16 6.75
N GLU A 234 -20.61 18.68 5.53
CA GLU A 234 -20.10 20.03 5.27
C GLU A 234 -20.93 21.13 5.94
N LEU A 235 -22.26 20.95 6.04
CA LEU A 235 -23.17 21.93 6.61
C LEU A 235 -23.37 21.78 8.11
N GLN A 236 -23.46 20.55 8.60
CA GLN A 236 -23.85 20.24 9.98
C GLN A 236 -22.67 19.97 10.89
N GLU A 237 -21.57 19.44 10.34
CA GLU A 237 -20.41 18.94 11.08
C GLU A 237 -19.09 19.48 10.48
N PRO A 238 -18.87 20.82 10.50
CA PRO A 238 -17.80 21.46 9.74
C PRO A 238 -16.38 21.02 10.15
N ILE A 239 -16.19 20.62 11.41
CA ILE A 239 -14.90 20.06 11.89
C ILE A 239 -14.66 18.70 11.23
N LEU A 240 -15.67 17.83 11.19
CA LEU A 240 -15.56 16.54 10.52
C LEU A 240 -15.32 16.73 9.02
N ALA A 241 -16.05 17.63 8.37
CA ALA A 241 -15.87 17.94 6.95
C ALA A 241 -14.42 18.34 6.65
N MET A 242 -13.85 19.25 7.45
CA MET A 242 -12.46 19.69 7.29
C MET A 242 -11.47 18.53 7.41
N GLU A 243 -11.59 17.69 8.45
CA GLU A 243 -10.66 16.56 8.64
C GLU A 243 -10.83 15.49 7.56
N LEU A 244 -12.06 15.27 7.09
CA LEU A 244 -12.36 14.35 6.00
C LEU A 244 -11.74 14.83 4.66
N HIS A 245 -11.86 16.13 4.34
CA HIS A 245 -11.19 16.69 3.17
C HIS A 245 -9.67 16.59 3.27
N LYS A 246 -9.08 16.89 4.45
CA LYS A 246 -7.64 16.71 4.67
C LYS A 246 -7.20 15.27 4.46
N LEU A 247 -7.96 14.30 4.96
CA LEU A 247 -7.72 12.87 4.75
C LEU A 247 -7.67 12.55 3.25
N PHE A 248 -8.68 12.94 2.48
CA PHE A 248 -8.71 12.66 1.04
C PHE A 248 -7.56 13.36 0.29
N VAL A 249 -7.22 14.60 0.63
CA VAL A 249 -6.06 15.29 0.05
C VAL A 249 -4.78 14.52 0.34
N ARG A 250 -4.54 14.06 1.57
CA ARG A 250 -3.37 13.24 1.93
C ARG A 250 -3.35 11.93 1.14
N LEU A 251 -4.49 11.26 0.99
CA LEU A 251 -4.58 10.01 0.23
C LEU A 251 -4.30 10.20 -1.26
N LEU A 252 -4.83 11.26 -1.87
CA LEU A 252 -4.61 11.59 -3.27
C LEU A 252 -3.16 12.01 -3.54
N ALA A 253 -2.55 12.81 -2.65
CA ALA A 253 -1.14 13.18 -2.73
C ALA A 253 -0.24 11.94 -2.68
N ARG A 254 -0.47 11.03 -1.72
CA ARG A 254 0.24 9.75 -1.66
C ARG A 254 0.09 8.96 -2.97
N ARG A 255 -1.11 8.89 -3.57
CA ARG A 255 -1.31 8.19 -4.86
C ARG A 255 -0.52 8.82 -5.99
N LEU A 256 -0.51 10.15 -6.08
CA LEU A 256 0.22 10.87 -7.11
C LEU A 256 1.73 10.63 -6.98
N ASP A 257 2.27 10.62 -5.76
CA ASP A 257 3.68 10.30 -5.52
C ASP A 257 4.04 8.89 -6.02
N HIS A 258 3.18 7.91 -5.77
CA HIS A 258 3.36 6.54 -6.25
C HIS A 258 3.30 6.44 -7.78
N ALA A 259 2.32 7.09 -8.41
CA ALA A 259 2.17 7.11 -9.86
C ALA A 259 3.39 7.79 -10.53
N ASN A 260 3.85 8.91 -9.98
CA ASN A 260 5.04 9.62 -10.45
C ASN A 260 6.31 8.77 -10.30
N ALA A 261 6.46 8.04 -9.19
CA ALA A 261 7.59 7.13 -8.99
C ALA A 261 7.59 6.00 -10.04
N GLN A 262 6.43 5.41 -10.35
CA GLN A 262 6.29 4.38 -11.38
C GLN A 262 6.60 4.93 -12.78
N ALA A 263 6.07 6.10 -13.13
CA ALA A 263 6.34 6.72 -14.43
C ALA A 263 7.84 7.03 -14.62
N ARG A 264 8.52 7.51 -13.57
CA ARG A 264 9.97 7.76 -13.60
C ARG A 264 10.77 6.46 -13.79
N ALA A 265 10.35 5.37 -13.15
CA ALA A 265 11.02 4.07 -13.28
C ALA A 265 10.85 3.44 -14.68
N LEU A 266 9.79 3.78 -15.41
CA LEU A 266 9.57 3.33 -16.78
C LEU A 266 10.33 4.18 -17.82
N ALA A 267 10.68 5.42 -17.47
CA ALA A 267 11.42 6.35 -18.33
C ALA A 267 12.95 6.23 -18.20
N SER A 268 13.44 5.37 -17.30
CA SER A 268 14.86 5.10 -17.02
C SER A 268 15.26 3.70 -17.45
#